data_AF-A0A1C6AZS8-F1
#
_entry.id   AF-A0A1C6AZS8-F1
#
_cell.length_a   1.000
_cell.length_b   1.000
_cell.length_c   1.000
_cell.angle_alpha   90.00
_cell.angle_beta   90.00
_cell.angle_gamma   90.00
#
_symmetry.space_group_name_H-M   'P 1'
#
loop_
_entity.id
_entity.type
_entity.pdbx_description
1 polymer ?
#
loop_
_entity_poly.entity_id
_entity_poly.type
_entity_poly.pdbx_seq_one_letter_code
_entity_poly.pdbx_strand_id
1 'polypeptide(L)'
;MPDIIIGCAGGGSNLGGLISPFMGEKLRGERDYQFIAVEPASCPSFTRGKFAYDFCDIGKVCPLAKMYTLGSNFIPSANHAGGLRYHGMSPVLSELYHEGLMEARAVEQTKVFEAAEQFARVEGILPAPESSHAIRVAIDEAMKCKETGEEKTIVFGLTGTGYFDMVAYEKFHNGQMTDYIPTDAELEASFAQLPKVPGQD
;
A
#
# COMPACT_ATOMS: atom_id res chain seq x y z
N MET A 1 -0.91 -23.82 -1.45
CA MET A 1 -1.92 -22.81 -1.07
C MET A 1 -1.19 -21.77 -0.24
N PRO A 2 -1.39 -20.46 -0.44
CA PRO A 2 -0.60 -19.44 0.25
C PRO A 2 -0.80 -19.46 1.76
N ASP A 3 0.26 -19.08 2.46
CA ASP A 3 0.25 -18.75 3.90
C ASP A 3 0.19 -17.23 4.09
N ILE A 4 0.89 -16.49 3.21
CA ILE A 4 0.95 -15.03 3.20
C ILE A 4 0.54 -14.50 1.82
N ILE A 5 -0.34 -13.49 1.81
CA ILE A 5 -0.80 -12.81 0.59
C ILE A 5 -0.51 -11.31 0.72
N ILE A 6 0.28 -10.77 -0.20
CA ILE A 6 0.81 -9.41 -0.14
C ILE A 6 0.36 -8.61 -1.37
N GLY A 7 -0.15 -7.40 -1.17
CA GLY A 7 -0.54 -6.54 -2.29
C GLY A 7 -0.23 -5.07 -2.02
N CYS A 8 0.08 -4.32 -3.07
CA CYS A 8 0.34 -2.89 -2.96
C CYS A 8 -0.97 -2.08 -2.88
N ALA A 9 -1.00 -1.10 -1.98
CA ALA A 9 -2.20 -0.35 -1.61
C ALA A 9 -2.08 1.10 -2.08
N GLY A 10 -2.74 1.41 -3.20
CA GLY A 10 -2.95 2.78 -3.68
C GLY A 10 -4.35 3.24 -3.25
N GLY A 11 -5.36 3.02 -4.09
CA GLY A 11 -6.77 2.97 -3.64
C GLY A 11 -7.25 1.56 -3.31
N GLY A 12 -6.41 0.56 -3.53
CA GLY A 12 -6.62 -0.82 -3.09
C GLY A 12 -7.43 -1.73 -4.02
N SER A 13 -7.78 -1.31 -5.24
CA SER A 13 -8.52 -2.18 -6.18
C SER A 13 -7.76 -3.46 -6.56
N ASN A 14 -6.46 -3.36 -6.84
CA ASN A 14 -5.61 -4.52 -7.14
C ASN A 14 -5.50 -5.46 -5.93
N LEU A 15 -5.33 -4.91 -4.72
CA LEU A 15 -5.23 -5.66 -3.48
C LEU A 15 -6.55 -6.36 -3.19
N GLY A 16 -7.68 -5.64 -3.25
CA GLY A 16 -9.01 -6.20 -3.06
C GLY A 16 -9.32 -7.32 -4.05
N GLY A 17 -8.96 -7.14 -5.33
CA GLY A 17 -9.07 -8.19 -6.34
C GLY A 17 -8.26 -9.45 -5.96
N LEU A 18 -6.98 -9.27 -5.60
CA LEU A 18 -6.08 -10.34 -5.22
C LEU A 18 -6.58 -11.13 -4.00
N ILE A 19 -7.00 -10.42 -2.93
CA ILE A 19 -7.33 -11.08 -1.66
C ILE A 19 -8.76 -11.60 -1.60
N SER A 20 -9.68 -11.09 -2.43
CA SER A 20 -11.12 -11.35 -2.27
C SER A 20 -11.52 -12.84 -2.17
N PRO A 21 -10.96 -13.79 -2.96
CA PRO A 21 -11.32 -15.20 -2.81
C PRO A 21 -10.88 -15.77 -1.46
N PHE A 22 -9.66 -15.44 -1.03
CA PHE A 22 -9.03 -15.94 0.19
C PHE A 22 -9.62 -15.30 1.45
N MET A 23 -9.94 -14.00 1.39
CA MET A 23 -10.61 -13.31 2.49
C MET A 23 -12.01 -13.87 2.70
N GLY A 24 -12.71 -14.24 1.62
CA GLY A 24 -14.00 -14.93 1.72
C GLY A 24 -13.90 -16.25 2.49
N GLU A 25 -12.88 -17.06 2.23
CA GLU A 25 -12.62 -18.31 2.97
C GLU A 25 -12.28 -18.04 4.45
N LYS A 26 -11.46 -17.02 4.74
CA LYS A 26 -11.15 -16.59 6.11
C LYS A 26 -12.39 -16.18 6.89
N LEU A 27 -13.24 -15.35 6.29
CA LEU A 27 -14.50 -14.90 6.89
C LEU A 27 -15.50 -16.04 7.16
N ARG A 28 -15.47 -17.10 6.35
CA ARG A 28 -16.28 -18.31 6.58
C ARG A 28 -15.64 -19.29 7.58
N GLY A 29 -14.44 -19.00 8.07
CA GLY A 29 -13.69 -19.86 9.00
C GLY A 29 -13.12 -21.12 8.34
N GLU A 30 -12.99 -21.13 7.00
CA GLU A 30 -12.52 -22.30 6.24
C GLU A 30 -10.99 -22.43 6.31
N ARG A 31 -10.30 -21.29 6.31
CA ARG A 31 -8.84 -21.24 6.38
C ARG A 31 -8.35 -19.89 6.90
N ASP A 32 -7.26 -19.91 7.66
CA ASP A 32 -6.59 -18.69 8.08
C ASP A 32 -5.46 -18.32 7.11
N TYR A 33 -5.36 -17.03 6.80
CA TYR A 33 -4.39 -16.44 5.88
C TYR A 33 -3.85 -15.15 6.50
N GLN A 34 -2.55 -14.89 6.29
CA GLN A 34 -1.98 -13.58 6.59
C GLN A 34 -2.10 -12.67 5.36
N PHE A 35 -2.75 -11.53 5.53
CA PHE A 35 -2.89 -10.51 4.48
C PHE A 35 -2.06 -9.28 4.84
N ILE A 36 -1.22 -8.82 3.92
CA ILE A 36 -0.38 -7.65 4.12
C ILE A 36 -0.60 -6.65 2.98
N ALA A 37 -1.25 -5.54 3.30
CA ALA A 37 -1.31 -4.37 2.44
C ALA A 37 0.00 -3.58 2.54
N VAL A 38 0.58 -3.17 1.42
CA VAL A 38 1.82 -2.40 1.41
C VAL A 38 1.63 -1.05 0.74
N GLU A 39 1.90 0.02 1.47
CA GLU A 39 1.74 1.40 1.02
C GLU A 39 3.06 2.17 1.11
N PRO A 40 3.20 3.33 0.45
CA PRO A 40 4.41 4.13 0.58
C PRO A 40 4.41 4.87 1.93
N ALA A 41 5.57 4.97 2.56
CA ALA A 41 5.75 5.78 3.78
C ALA A 41 5.45 7.28 3.56
N SER A 42 5.53 7.74 2.30
CA SER A 42 5.18 9.11 1.89
C SER A 42 3.67 9.35 1.75
N CYS A 43 2.86 8.30 1.57
CA CYS A 43 1.39 8.36 1.53
C CYS A 43 0.79 7.24 2.43
N PRO A 44 0.94 7.33 3.76
CA PRO A 44 0.63 6.24 4.69
C PRO A 44 -0.87 6.16 5.07
N SER A 45 -1.75 5.95 4.10
CA SER A 45 -3.21 6.02 4.29
C SER A 45 -3.77 5.02 5.31
N PHE A 46 -3.31 3.76 5.32
CA PHE A 46 -3.69 2.78 6.32
C PHE A 46 -2.96 3.00 7.65
N THR A 47 -1.62 3.09 7.60
CA THR A 47 -0.78 3.02 8.80
C THR A 47 -0.79 4.29 9.63
N ARG A 48 -1.12 5.44 9.02
CA ARG A 48 -1.16 6.75 9.69
C ARG A 48 -2.37 7.62 9.30
N GLY A 49 -3.28 7.12 8.47
CA GLY A 49 -4.53 7.81 8.15
C GLY A 49 -5.61 7.65 9.22
N LYS A 50 -6.74 8.32 9.01
CA LYS A 50 -7.93 8.23 9.88
C LYS A 50 -9.02 7.41 9.20
N PHE A 51 -9.70 6.54 9.94
CA PHE A 51 -10.89 5.84 9.46
C PHE A 51 -12.11 6.74 9.58
N ALA A 52 -12.46 7.41 8.48
CA ALA A 52 -13.36 8.55 8.47
C ALA A 52 -14.20 8.60 7.18
N TYR A 53 -15.31 9.35 7.20
CA TYR A 53 -15.99 9.71 5.96
C TYR A 53 -15.22 10.82 5.26
N ASP A 54 -14.89 10.61 3.99
CA ASP A 54 -14.20 11.59 3.14
C ASP A 54 -14.62 11.43 1.67
N PHE A 55 -14.27 12.42 0.85
CA PHE A 55 -14.52 12.36 -0.59
C PHE A 55 -13.58 11.37 -1.26
N CYS A 56 -14.14 10.55 -2.15
CA CYS A 56 -13.40 9.58 -2.95
C CYS A 56 -12.58 10.24 -4.08
N ASP A 57 -12.75 11.53 -4.30
CA ASP A 57 -12.03 12.28 -5.34
C ASP A 57 -11.72 13.69 -4.87
N ILE A 58 -10.64 14.26 -5.40
CA ILE A 58 -10.21 15.62 -5.07
C ILE A 58 -11.17 16.70 -5.60
N GLY A 59 -12.00 16.35 -6.59
CA GLY A 59 -13.03 17.23 -7.16
C GLY A 59 -14.29 17.31 -6.32
N LYS A 60 -14.44 16.44 -5.31
CA LYS A 60 -15.59 16.34 -4.41
C LYS A 60 -16.91 16.11 -5.15
N VAL A 61 -16.85 15.36 -6.25
CA VAL A 61 -18.03 15.03 -7.09
C VAL A 61 -18.61 13.68 -6.69
N CYS A 62 -17.78 12.73 -6.24
CA CYS A 62 -18.23 11.46 -5.71
C CYS A 62 -18.86 11.63 -4.32
N PRO A 63 -19.78 10.74 -3.93
CA PRO A 63 -20.30 10.71 -2.56
C PRO A 63 -19.19 10.43 -1.56
N LEU A 64 -19.44 10.81 -0.30
CA LEU A 64 -18.57 10.45 0.82
C LEU A 64 -18.58 8.92 1.02
N ALA A 65 -17.42 8.37 1.35
CA ALA A 65 -17.29 6.98 1.74
C ALA A 65 -16.51 6.87 3.06
N LYS A 66 -16.87 5.90 3.90
CA LYS A 66 -16.12 5.60 5.12
C LYS A 66 -14.89 4.78 4.74
N MET A 67 -13.71 5.36 4.91
CA MET A 67 -12.45 4.75 4.50
C MET A 67 -11.29 5.26 5.35
N TYR A 68 -10.18 4.52 5.34
CA TYR A 68 -8.90 5.10 5.75
C TYR A 68 -8.49 6.17 4.75
N THR A 69 -8.15 7.35 5.26
CA THR A 69 -7.84 8.52 4.44
C THR A 69 -6.76 9.38 5.09
N LEU A 70 -5.92 9.99 4.24
CA LEU A 70 -5.02 11.11 4.56
C LEU A 70 -5.72 12.48 4.45
N GLY A 71 -6.98 12.51 4.04
CA GLY A 71 -7.74 13.69 3.63
C GLY A 71 -7.68 13.92 2.12
N SER A 72 -8.82 14.19 1.47
CA SER A 72 -8.92 14.48 0.03
C SER A 72 -8.11 15.69 -0.45
N ASN A 73 -7.62 16.51 0.47
CA ASN A 73 -6.72 17.63 0.25
C ASN A 73 -5.23 17.29 0.46
N PHE A 74 -4.89 16.06 0.84
CA PHE A 74 -3.52 15.61 0.98
C PHE A 74 -2.79 15.67 -0.37
N ILE A 75 -1.59 16.24 -0.37
CA ILE A 75 -0.74 16.34 -1.56
C ILE A 75 0.57 15.61 -1.25
N PRO A 76 0.87 14.50 -1.95
CA PRO A 76 2.15 13.82 -1.82
C PRO A 76 3.33 14.74 -2.13
N SER A 77 4.48 14.48 -1.50
CA SER A 77 5.71 15.23 -1.80
C SER A 77 6.07 15.16 -3.29
N ALA A 78 6.60 16.26 -3.81
CA ALA A 78 7.02 16.37 -5.22
C ALA A 78 8.18 15.41 -5.59
N ASN A 79 8.94 14.94 -4.61
CA ASN A 79 10.01 13.95 -4.81
C ASN A 79 9.51 12.48 -4.79
N HIS A 80 8.21 12.26 -4.57
CA HIS A 80 7.64 10.91 -4.52
C HIS A 80 7.48 10.32 -5.92
N ALA A 81 8.13 9.17 -6.16
CA ALA A 81 8.16 8.48 -7.44
C ALA A 81 7.65 7.03 -7.36
N GLY A 82 7.24 6.57 -6.18
CA GLY A 82 6.78 5.19 -5.96
C GLY A 82 5.34 4.88 -6.40
N GLY A 83 4.63 5.81 -7.03
CA GLY A 83 3.20 5.62 -7.34
C GLY A 83 2.31 5.67 -6.09
N LEU A 84 1.18 4.96 -6.06
CA LEU A 84 0.32 4.82 -4.85
C LEU A 84 0.01 6.15 -4.13
N ARG A 85 -0.33 7.19 -4.90
CA ARG A 85 -0.49 8.58 -4.41
C ARG A 85 -1.87 8.93 -3.87
N TYR A 86 -2.82 8.02 -4.02
CA TYR A 86 -4.20 8.29 -3.67
C TYR A 86 -4.36 8.43 -2.15
N HIS A 87 -5.12 9.43 -1.72
CA HIS A 87 -5.24 9.80 -0.31
C HIS A 87 -6.08 8.82 0.51
N GLY A 88 -7.00 8.13 -0.16
CA GLY A 88 -7.97 7.24 0.47
C GLY A 88 -7.68 5.78 0.21
N MET A 89 -8.60 4.92 0.64
CA MET A 89 -8.55 3.49 0.40
C MET A 89 -9.95 2.95 0.16
N SER A 90 -10.07 1.82 -0.53
CA SER A 90 -11.35 1.13 -0.68
C SER A 90 -12.08 0.99 0.66
N PRO A 91 -13.40 1.32 0.75
CA PRO A 91 -14.17 1.13 1.98
C PRO A 91 -14.15 -0.32 2.48
N VAL A 92 -14.16 -1.29 1.57
CA VAL A 92 -14.09 -2.72 1.92
C VAL A 92 -12.76 -3.05 2.58
N LEU A 93 -11.64 -2.61 2.00
CA LEU A 93 -10.33 -2.87 2.58
C LEU A 93 -10.11 -2.08 3.88
N SER A 94 -10.71 -0.89 3.97
CA SER A 94 -10.69 -0.07 5.18
C SER A 94 -11.38 -0.78 6.34
N GLU A 95 -12.55 -1.37 6.10
CA GLU A 95 -13.27 -2.17 7.09
C GLU A 95 -12.45 -3.40 7.50
N LEU A 96 -11.93 -4.16 6.53
CA LEU A 96 -11.11 -5.35 6.81
C LEU A 96 -9.87 -5.01 7.65
N TYR A 97 -9.22 -3.87 7.39
CA TYR A 97 -8.10 -3.40 8.21
C TYR A 97 -8.55 -2.93 9.59
N HIS A 98 -9.68 -2.22 9.68
CA HIS A 98 -10.24 -1.74 10.94
C HIS A 98 -10.65 -2.89 11.88
N GLU A 99 -11.19 -3.98 11.32
CA GLU A 99 -11.54 -5.20 12.05
C GLU A 99 -10.32 -6.09 12.38
N GLY A 100 -9.11 -5.72 11.94
CA GLY A 100 -7.89 -6.49 12.19
C GLY A 100 -7.77 -7.78 11.36
N LEU A 101 -8.52 -7.89 10.26
CA LEU A 101 -8.48 -9.05 9.36
C LEU A 101 -7.31 -9.01 8.37
N MET A 102 -6.68 -7.84 8.22
CA MET A 102 -5.45 -7.65 7.45
C MET A 102 -4.50 -6.68 8.15
N GLU A 103 -3.22 -6.79 7.83
CA GLU A 103 -2.16 -5.86 8.27
C GLU A 103 -1.83 -4.86 7.17
N ALA A 104 -1.24 -3.73 7.56
CA ALA A 104 -0.69 -2.75 6.62
C ALA A 104 0.75 -2.40 7.00
N ARG A 105 1.60 -2.18 6.00
CA ARG A 105 3.00 -1.77 6.17
C ARG A 105 3.35 -0.63 5.23
N ALA A 106 3.96 0.42 5.77
CA ALA A 106 4.51 1.52 5.00
C ALA A 106 5.99 1.26 4.69
N VAL A 107 6.41 1.48 3.45
CA VAL A 107 7.81 1.31 3.02
C VAL A 107 8.35 2.56 2.33
N GLU A 108 9.63 2.82 2.56
CA GLU A 108 10.38 3.92 1.93
C GLU A 108 10.64 3.65 0.45
N GLN A 109 10.56 4.69 -0.39
CA GLN A 109 10.68 4.51 -1.84
C GLN A 109 12.07 4.04 -2.25
N THR A 110 13.13 4.48 -1.56
CA THR A 110 14.48 3.98 -1.86
C THR A 110 14.59 2.47 -1.66
N LYS A 111 13.95 1.91 -0.63
CA LYS A 111 13.89 0.47 -0.35
C LYS A 111 13.00 -0.29 -1.33
N VAL A 112 11.95 0.36 -1.82
CA VAL A 112 11.10 -0.19 -2.88
C VAL A 112 11.89 -0.35 -4.19
N PHE A 113 12.65 0.67 -4.60
CA PHE A 113 13.44 0.60 -5.83
C PHE A 113 14.66 -0.33 -5.70
N GLU A 114 15.25 -0.46 -4.52
CA GLU A 114 16.27 -1.48 -4.22
C GLU A 114 15.73 -2.90 -4.48
N ALA A 115 14.53 -3.19 -3.95
CA ALA A 115 13.85 -4.46 -4.17
C ALA A 115 13.46 -4.67 -5.64
N ALA A 116 13.02 -3.61 -6.32
CA ALA A 116 12.66 -3.65 -7.73
C ALA A 116 13.85 -4.01 -8.63
N GLU A 117 15.02 -3.40 -8.41
CA GLU A 117 16.24 -3.74 -9.14
C GLU A 117 16.67 -5.18 -8.88
N GLN A 118 16.63 -5.62 -7.61
CA GLN A 118 16.95 -7.00 -7.26
C GLN A 118 16.03 -7.98 -8.00
N PHE A 119 14.72 -7.74 -7.96
CA PHE A 119 13.73 -8.58 -8.63
C PHE A 119 13.95 -8.62 -10.15
N ALA A 120 14.17 -7.47 -10.78
CA ALA A 120 14.43 -7.41 -12.22
C ALA A 120 15.71 -8.15 -12.64
N ARG A 121 16.76 -8.12 -11.81
CA ARG A 121 18.02 -8.83 -12.07
C ARG A 121 17.89 -10.35 -11.92
N VAL A 122 17.05 -10.81 -11.01
CA VAL A 122 16.87 -12.24 -10.71
C VAL A 122 15.80 -12.88 -11.60
N GLU A 123 14.64 -12.23 -11.74
CA GLU A 123 13.45 -12.77 -12.40
C GLU A 123 13.28 -12.27 -13.85
N GLY A 124 14.07 -11.27 -14.28
CA GLY A 124 14.04 -10.75 -15.64
C GLY A 124 12.83 -9.88 -15.99
N ILE A 125 12.00 -9.51 -15.01
CA ILE A 125 10.84 -8.63 -15.19
C ILE A 125 11.09 -7.32 -14.46
N LEU A 126 11.01 -6.18 -15.16
CA LEU A 126 11.03 -4.86 -14.54
C LEU A 126 9.64 -4.53 -13.95
N PRO A 127 9.45 -4.53 -12.62
CA PRO A 127 8.14 -4.29 -12.03
C PRO A 127 7.76 -2.81 -12.08
N ALA A 128 6.47 -2.49 -12.01
CA ALA A 128 6.04 -1.11 -11.74
C ALA A 128 6.52 -0.68 -10.33
N PRO A 129 6.82 0.62 -10.10
CA PRO A 129 7.14 1.11 -8.75
C PRO A 129 6.06 0.76 -7.71
N GLU A 130 4.79 0.77 -8.11
CA GLU A 130 3.66 0.34 -7.27
C GLU A 130 3.81 -1.13 -6.83
N SER A 131 3.98 -2.05 -7.78
CA SER A 131 4.16 -3.49 -7.52
C SER A 131 5.36 -3.76 -6.61
N SER A 132 6.38 -2.93 -6.72
CA SER A 132 7.64 -3.09 -6.00
C SER A 132 7.49 -2.93 -4.49
N HIS A 133 6.41 -2.30 -4.02
CA HIS A 133 6.05 -2.27 -2.60
C HIS A 133 5.76 -3.68 -2.08
N ALA A 134 4.93 -4.44 -2.81
CA ALA A 134 4.61 -5.81 -2.45
C ALA A 134 5.84 -6.73 -2.57
N ILE A 135 6.68 -6.54 -3.59
CA ILE A 135 7.95 -7.27 -3.77
C ILE A 135 8.88 -7.03 -2.58
N ARG A 136 9.04 -5.78 -2.15
CA ARG A 136 9.89 -5.43 -1.00
C ARG A 136 9.48 -6.21 0.24
N VAL A 137 8.19 -6.23 0.56
CA VAL A 137 7.69 -6.95 1.74
C VAL A 137 7.72 -8.46 1.56
N ALA A 138 7.53 -8.98 0.34
CA ALA A 138 7.69 -10.40 0.05
C ALA A 138 9.13 -10.86 0.29
N ILE A 139 10.13 -10.06 -0.11
CA ILE A 139 11.54 -10.32 0.20
C ILE A 139 11.76 -10.31 1.71
N ASP A 140 11.22 -9.32 2.43
CA ASP A 140 11.37 -9.24 3.89
C ASP A 140 10.76 -10.46 4.61
N GLU A 141 9.58 -10.92 4.20
CA GLU A 141 8.96 -12.13 4.75
C GLU A 141 9.74 -13.40 4.39
N ALA A 142 10.28 -13.51 3.17
CA ALA A 142 11.14 -14.62 2.78
C ALA A 142 12.44 -14.66 3.60
N MET A 143 13.03 -13.51 3.90
CA MET A 143 14.22 -13.40 4.74
C MET A 143 13.92 -13.80 6.19
N LYS A 144 12.76 -13.40 6.74
CA LYS A 144 12.31 -13.89 8.05
C LYS A 144 12.14 -15.40 8.08
N CYS A 145 11.53 -15.99 7.06
CA CYS A 145 11.37 -17.45 6.93
C CYS A 145 12.73 -18.16 6.91
N LYS A 146 13.74 -17.56 6.24
CA LYS A 146 15.12 -18.07 6.25
C LYS A 146 15.75 -18.01 7.64
N GLU A 147 15.49 -16.96 8.42
CA GLU A 147 16.01 -16.80 9.79
C GLU A 147 15.35 -17.76 10.78
N THR A 148 14.04 -17.97 10.66
CA THR A 148 13.28 -18.87 11.55
C THR A 148 13.35 -20.34 11.15
N GLY A 149 13.67 -20.63 9.89
CA GLY A 149 13.62 -21.97 9.32
C GLY A 149 12.20 -22.44 8.98
N GLU A 150 11.21 -21.55 9.00
CA GLU A 150 9.83 -21.86 8.62
C GLU A 150 9.68 -21.88 7.09
N GLU A 151 9.01 -22.90 6.56
CA GLU A 151 8.61 -22.95 5.16
C GLU A 151 7.23 -22.30 5.00
N LYS A 152 7.12 -21.26 4.18
CA LYS A 152 5.86 -20.57 3.85
C LYS A 152 5.72 -20.33 2.35
N THR A 153 4.51 -20.48 1.85
CA THR A 153 4.12 -20.07 0.50
C THR A 153 3.69 -18.60 0.53
N ILE A 154 4.47 -17.73 -0.10
CA ILE A 154 4.19 -16.29 -0.22
C ILE A 154 3.64 -16.00 -1.61
N VAL A 155 2.45 -15.41 -1.69
CA VAL A 155 1.88 -14.87 -2.92
C VAL A 155 1.91 -13.35 -2.84
N PHE A 156 2.37 -12.68 -3.88
CA PHE A 156 2.29 -11.22 -3.97
C PHE A 156 1.76 -10.76 -5.33
N GLY A 157 1.11 -9.59 -5.33
CA GLY A 157 0.57 -8.98 -6.55
C GLY A 157 1.64 -8.25 -7.36
N LEU A 158 2.00 -8.78 -8.53
CA LEU A 158 2.74 -8.05 -9.57
C LEU A 158 1.72 -7.35 -10.49
N THR A 159 1.36 -6.10 -10.15
CA THR A 159 0.20 -5.41 -10.74
C THR A 159 0.48 -4.73 -12.07
N GLY A 160 1.75 -4.63 -12.47
CA GLY A 160 2.17 -3.96 -13.70
C GLY A 160 3.69 -3.98 -13.89
N THR A 161 4.12 -3.54 -15.08
CA THR A 161 5.53 -3.45 -15.50
C THR A 161 6.03 -2.02 -15.45
N GLY A 162 7.31 -1.82 -15.14
CA GLY A 162 7.93 -0.50 -14.96
C GLY A 162 8.52 0.14 -16.23
N TYR A 163 8.25 -0.41 -17.42
CA TYR A 163 8.86 0.08 -18.68
C TYR A 163 8.55 1.54 -19.00
N PHE A 164 7.48 2.10 -18.45
CA PHE A 164 7.11 3.50 -18.61
C PHE A 164 7.46 4.38 -17.40
N ASP A 165 8.09 3.80 -16.38
CA ASP A 165 8.52 4.46 -15.15
C ASP A 165 10.05 4.67 -15.09
N MET A 166 10.71 4.61 -16.25
CA MET A 166 12.18 4.62 -16.37
C MET A 166 12.84 5.84 -15.76
N VAL A 167 12.18 7.00 -15.72
CA VAL A 167 12.70 8.21 -15.08
C VAL A 167 12.85 8.01 -13.57
N ALA A 168 11.93 7.28 -12.93
CA ALA A 168 12.02 6.99 -11.50
C ALA A 168 13.17 6.01 -11.22
N TYR A 169 13.31 4.98 -12.06
CA TYR A 169 14.44 4.04 -12.00
C TYR A 169 15.78 4.73 -12.24
N GLU A 170 15.87 5.63 -13.22
CA GLU A 170 17.07 6.43 -13.48
C GLU A 170 17.46 7.28 -12.27
N LYS A 171 16.50 7.97 -11.64
CA LYS A 171 16.76 8.75 -10.42
C LYS A 171 17.28 7.89 -9.27
N PHE A 172 16.72 6.70 -9.09
CA PHE A 172 17.22 5.75 -8.10
C PHE A 172 18.65 5.32 -8.43
N HIS A 173 18.90 4.89 -9.67
CA HIS A 173 20.21 4.42 -10.14
C HIS A 173 21.29 5.49 -10.01
N ASN A 174 20.93 6.75 -10.28
CA ASN A 174 21.84 7.90 -10.17
C ASN A 174 22.03 8.38 -8.72
N GLY A 175 21.43 7.73 -7.72
CA GLY A 175 21.52 8.12 -6.31
C GLY A 175 20.82 9.45 -5.98
N GLN A 176 19.83 9.84 -6.79
CA GLN A 176 19.10 11.11 -6.67
C GLN A 176 17.75 10.96 -5.96
N MET A 177 17.32 9.72 -5.70
CA MET A 177 16.08 9.44 -4.98
C MET A 177 16.29 9.59 -3.47
N THR A 178 15.37 10.30 -2.82
CA THR A 178 15.38 10.54 -1.36
C THR A 178 14.01 10.23 -0.79
N ASP A 179 13.95 9.72 0.42
CA ASP A 179 12.67 9.46 1.09
C ASP A 179 12.08 10.73 1.70
N TYR A 180 10.75 10.80 1.69
CA TYR A 180 9.99 11.82 2.40
C TYR A 180 8.85 11.13 3.15
N ILE A 181 8.76 11.39 4.45
CA ILE A 181 7.71 10.87 5.30
C ILE A 181 6.98 12.09 5.88
N PRO A 182 5.66 12.25 5.65
CA PRO A 182 4.92 13.40 6.16
C PRO A 182 4.97 13.42 7.69
N THR A 183 5.14 14.60 8.26
CA THR A 183 5.09 14.81 9.71
C THR A 183 3.66 14.71 10.23
N ASP A 184 3.49 14.46 11.53
CA ASP A 184 2.15 14.42 12.15
C ASP A 184 1.42 15.76 12.01
N ALA A 185 2.15 16.88 12.01
CA ALA A 185 1.59 18.21 11.82
C ALA A 185 1.02 18.41 10.41
N GLU A 186 1.69 17.90 9.37
CA GLU A 186 1.19 17.94 8.00
C GLU A 186 -0.05 17.06 7.81
N LEU A 187 -0.04 15.87 8.42
CA LEU A 187 -1.20 14.99 8.40
C LEU A 187 -2.40 15.61 9.14
N GLU A 188 -2.18 16.19 10.32
CA GLU A 188 -3.27 16.81 11.09
C GLU A 188 -3.85 18.04 10.39
N ALA A 189 -3.03 18.83 9.69
CA ALA A 189 -3.53 19.92 8.84
C ALA A 189 -4.46 19.44 7.72
N SER A 190 -4.23 18.21 7.23
CA SER A 190 -5.11 17.55 6.27
C SER A 190 -6.38 17.03 6.94
N PHE A 191 -6.24 16.32 8.07
CA PHE A 191 -7.37 15.78 8.83
C PHE A 191 -8.35 16.82 9.35
N ALA A 192 -7.86 18.02 9.71
CA ALA A 192 -8.70 19.12 10.17
C ALA A 192 -9.72 19.60 9.11
N GLN A 193 -9.52 19.22 7.83
CA GLN A 193 -10.38 19.58 6.71
C GLN A 193 -11.34 18.45 6.28
N LEU A 194 -11.34 17.33 7.01
CA LEU A 194 -12.27 16.24 6.75
C LEU A 194 -13.74 16.72 6.84
N PRO A 195 -14.64 16.15 6.02
CA PRO A 195 -16.06 16.42 6.12
C PRO A 195 -16.58 16.12 7.53
N LYS A 196 -17.43 17.00 8.06
CA LYS A 196 -18.12 16.77 9.34
C LYS A 196 -19.39 15.97 9.09
N VAL A 197 -19.35 14.67 9.35
CA VAL A 197 -20.53 13.79 9.25
C VAL A 197 -21.07 13.48 10.65
N PRO A 198 -22.39 13.59 10.90
CA PRO A 198 -22.96 13.19 12.19
C PRO A 198 -22.65 11.72 12.52
N GLY A 199 -22.15 11.44 13.73
CA GLY A 199 -21.83 10.08 14.18
C GLY A 199 -20.49 9.52 13.67
N GLN A 200 -19.57 10.40 13.28
CA GLN A 200 -18.21 10.05 12.85
C GLN A 200 -17.21 9.92 13.99
N ASP A 201 -17.58 10.37 15.19
CA ASP A 201 -16.81 10.25 16.45
C ASP A 201 -17.10 8.93 17.18
#